data_AF-A0AAN6L077-F1
#
_entry.id   AF-A0AAN6L077-F1
#
_cell.length_a   1.000
_cell.length_b   1.000
_cell.length_c   1.000
_cell.angle_alpha   90.00
_cell.angle_beta   90.00
_cell.angle_gamma   90.00
#
_symmetry.space_group_name_H-M   'P 1'
#
loop_
_entity.id
_entity.type
_entity.pdbx_description
1 polymer ?
#
loop_
_entity_poly.entity_id
_entity_poly.type
_entity_poly.pdbx_seq_one_letter_code
_entity_poly.pdbx_strand_id
1 'polypeptide(L)'
;MPSSSTHNTSFEREIQRLFRQTHLRLYHAQEHHANMTLLGHFADLLDMEPRDLFVDYMRPQRDMQKQTAGEWAAEAASWEAFVVEVNRSERSVDITEAAEFLRRVAMALERVERVKEVEKWLGLSADLLQYSGVGDVQGGGRTPPRGG
;
A
#
# COMPACT_ATOMS: atom_id res chain seq x y z
N MET A 1 -11.70 -30.11 -12.45
CA MET A 1 -11.93 -28.76 -11.91
C MET A 1 -10.75 -28.40 -11.03
N PRO A 2 -9.87 -27.46 -11.42
CA PRO A 2 -8.98 -26.84 -10.46
C PRO A 2 -9.84 -25.93 -9.56
N SER A 3 -9.76 -26.12 -8.25
CA SER A 3 -10.60 -25.44 -7.26
C SER A 3 -10.37 -23.92 -7.27
N SER A 4 -11.41 -23.15 -7.59
CA SER A 4 -11.45 -21.67 -7.52
C SER A 4 -11.06 -21.09 -6.15
N SER A 5 -11.03 -21.90 -5.10
CA SER A 5 -10.74 -21.48 -3.72
C SER A 5 -9.29 -21.06 -3.50
N THR A 6 -8.33 -21.69 -4.18
CA THR A 6 -6.89 -21.44 -3.95
C THR A 6 -6.42 -20.14 -4.61
N HIS A 7 -6.93 -19.85 -5.81
CA HIS A 7 -6.61 -18.63 -6.55
C HIS A 7 -7.12 -17.38 -5.85
N ASN A 8 -8.33 -17.45 -5.27
CA ASN A 8 -8.89 -16.33 -4.52
C ASN A 8 -8.07 -16.06 -3.25
N THR A 9 -7.65 -17.13 -2.54
CA THR A 9 -6.79 -17.03 -1.35
C THR A 9 -5.41 -16.44 -1.66
N SER A 10 -4.79 -16.78 -2.80
CA SER A 10 -3.49 -16.21 -3.18
C SER A 10 -3.58 -14.74 -3.57
N PHE A 11 -4.63 -14.35 -4.30
CA PHE A 11 -4.90 -12.97 -4.66
C PHE A 11 -5.18 -12.12 -3.41
N GLU A 12 -6.06 -12.59 -2.52
CA GLU A 12 -6.41 -11.91 -1.27
C GLU A 12 -5.17 -11.64 -0.41
N ARG A 13 -4.30 -12.65 -0.24
CA ARG A 13 -3.02 -12.50 0.48
C ARG A 13 -2.09 -11.48 -0.16
N GLU A 14 -2.02 -11.46 -1.49
CA GLU A 14 -1.21 -10.48 -2.23
C GLU A 14 -1.75 -9.06 -2.00
N ILE A 15 -3.06 -8.85 -2.10
CA ILE A 15 -3.70 -7.56 -1.83
C ILE A 15 -3.49 -7.12 -0.38
N GLN A 16 -3.67 -8.01 0.60
CA GLN A 16 -3.42 -7.72 2.02
C GLN A 16 -1.95 -7.32 2.28
N ARG A 17 -1.00 -7.97 1.59
CA ARG A 17 0.42 -7.58 1.66
C ARG A 17 0.64 -6.18 1.09
N LEU A 18 0.09 -5.90 -0.10
CA LEU A 18 0.22 -4.59 -0.74
C LEU A 18 -0.43 -3.48 0.09
N PHE A 19 -1.58 -3.76 0.71
CA PHE A 19 -2.23 -2.88 1.69
C PHE A 19 -1.26 -2.53 2.83
N ARG A 20 -0.69 -3.53 3.53
CA ARG A 20 0.24 -3.30 4.65
C ARG A 20 1.41 -2.41 4.26
N GLN A 21 2.01 -2.71 3.11
CA GLN A 21 3.20 -2.00 2.65
C GLN A 21 2.87 -0.56 2.25
N THR A 22 1.77 -0.36 1.53
CA THR A 22 1.27 0.97 1.15
C THR A 22 0.93 1.79 2.39
N HIS A 23 0.18 1.21 3.33
CA HIS A 23 -0.25 1.91 4.53
C HIS A 23 0.92 2.35 5.40
N LEU A 24 1.92 1.48 5.62
CA LEU A 24 3.07 1.83 6.46
C LEU A 24 3.89 2.96 5.85
N ARG A 25 4.12 2.92 4.52
CA ARG A 25 4.83 3.98 3.79
C ARG A 25 4.10 5.31 3.91
N LEU A 26 2.79 5.34 3.67
CA LEU A 26 1.99 6.58 3.77
C LEU A 26 1.89 7.11 5.19
N TYR A 27 1.81 6.22 6.19
CA TYR A 27 1.87 6.61 7.59
C TYR A 27 3.21 7.28 7.92
N HIS A 28 4.33 6.68 7.49
CA HIS A 28 5.66 7.24 7.70
C HIS A 28 5.85 8.58 6.97
N ALA A 29 5.33 8.69 5.74
CA ALA A 29 5.31 9.91 4.94
C ALA A 29 4.36 11.02 5.48
N GLN A 30 3.62 10.75 6.56
CA GLN A 30 2.60 11.65 7.16
C GLN A 30 1.41 11.97 6.24
N GLU A 31 1.13 11.09 5.27
CA GLU A 31 0.04 11.25 4.30
C GLU A 31 -1.27 10.67 4.82
N HIS A 32 -1.75 11.17 5.96
CA HIS A 32 -2.92 10.61 6.66
C HIS A 32 -4.20 10.57 5.81
N HIS A 33 -4.44 11.60 5.01
CA HIS A 33 -5.65 11.66 4.18
C HIS A 33 -5.63 10.61 3.07
N ALA A 34 -4.52 10.50 2.35
CA ALA A 34 -4.33 9.46 1.33
C ALA A 34 -4.45 8.06 1.94
N ASN A 35 -3.90 7.87 3.15
CA ASN A 35 -3.94 6.58 3.84
C ASN A 35 -5.37 6.16 4.21
N MET A 36 -6.20 7.10 4.69
CA MET A 36 -7.61 6.83 4.99
C MET A 36 -8.44 6.54 3.74
N THR A 37 -8.21 7.27 2.65
CA THR A 37 -8.90 7.02 1.37
C THR A 37 -8.54 5.65 0.80
N LEU A 38 -7.25 5.30 0.82
CA LEU A 38 -6.78 4.01 0.32
C LEU A 38 -7.25 2.84 1.19
N LEU A 39 -7.36 3.01 2.51
CA LEU A 39 -7.95 2.01 3.39
C LEU A 39 -9.35 1.61 2.92
N GLY A 40 -10.20 2.58 2.57
CA GLY A 40 -11.53 2.31 2.02
C GLY A 40 -11.48 1.51 0.71
N HIS A 41 -10.59 1.90 -0.21
CA HIS A 41 -10.45 1.19 -1.48
C HIS A 41 -9.91 -0.23 -1.36
N PHE A 42 -8.98 -0.48 -0.43
CA PHE A 42 -8.52 -1.84 -0.15
C PHE A 42 -9.61 -2.68 0.51
N ALA A 43 -10.40 -2.08 1.39
CA ALA A 43 -11.53 -2.74 2.05
C ALA A 43 -12.62 -3.14 1.04
N ASP A 44 -12.99 -2.23 0.14
CA ASP A 44 -13.90 -2.51 -0.99
C ASP A 44 -13.39 -3.67 -1.85
N LEU A 45 -12.08 -3.71 -2.11
CA LEU A 45 -11.46 -4.70 -2.98
C LEU A 45 -11.51 -6.12 -2.39
N LEU A 46 -11.41 -6.19 -1.06
CA LEU A 46 -11.41 -7.43 -0.27
C LEU A 46 -12.80 -7.82 0.24
N ASP A 47 -13.84 -7.01 -0.03
CA ASP A 47 -15.19 -7.19 0.50
C ASP A 47 -15.21 -7.26 2.05
N MET A 48 -14.53 -6.29 2.67
CA MET A 48 -14.36 -6.19 4.13
C MET A 48 -14.71 -4.80 4.63
N GLU A 49 -15.03 -4.69 5.93
CA GLU A 49 -15.11 -3.39 6.58
C GLU A 49 -13.70 -2.77 6.74
N PRO A 50 -13.52 -1.45 6.51
CA PRO A 50 -12.22 -0.78 6.67
C PRO A 50 -11.59 -0.99 8.05
N ARG A 51 -12.43 -1.07 9.09
CA ARG A 51 -11.97 -1.33 10.46
C ARG A 51 -11.37 -2.71 10.61
N ASP A 52 -12.01 -3.72 10.05
CA ASP A 52 -11.56 -5.12 10.16
C ASP A 52 -10.28 -5.31 9.37
N LEU A 53 -10.21 -4.75 8.15
CA LEU A 53 -8.97 -4.70 7.39
C LEU A 53 -7.81 -4.09 8.19
N PHE A 54 -8.07 -2.96 8.85
CA PHE A 54 -7.05 -2.30 9.66
C PHE A 54 -6.65 -3.12 10.90
N VAL A 55 -7.60 -3.63 11.67
CA VAL A 55 -7.31 -4.35 12.92
C VAL A 55 -6.62 -5.68 12.64
N ASP A 56 -7.12 -6.42 11.65
CA ASP A 56 -6.70 -7.80 11.43
C ASP A 56 -5.46 -7.90 10.54
N TYR A 57 -5.26 -6.95 9.63
CA TYR A 57 -4.23 -7.08 8.58
C TYR A 57 -3.17 -6.01 8.60
N MET A 58 -3.14 -5.09 9.57
CA MET A 58 -2.05 -4.10 9.69
C MET A 58 -0.67 -4.71 9.98
N ARG A 59 -0.64 -5.94 10.50
CA ARG A 59 0.58 -6.74 10.69
C ARG A 59 0.35 -8.15 10.18
N PRO A 60 1.38 -8.86 9.71
CA PRO A 60 1.25 -10.29 9.43
C PRO A 60 0.74 -11.02 10.66
N GLN A 61 -0.23 -11.90 10.46
CA GLN A 61 -0.74 -12.80 11.50
C GLN A 61 -0.51 -14.24 11.04
N ARG A 62 -0.08 -15.09 11.98
CA ARG A 62 0.14 -16.50 11.67
C ARG A 62 -1.20 -17.23 11.59
N ASP A 63 -1.55 -17.70 10.40
CA ASP A 63 -2.65 -18.65 10.24
C ASP A 63 -2.12 -20.09 10.42
N MET A 64 -2.37 -20.68 11.60
CA MET A 64 -1.89 -22.03 11.92
C MET A 64 -2.53 -23.12 11.05
N GLN A 65 -3.66 -22.85 10.38
CA GLN A 65 -4.33 -23.80 9.49
C GLN A 65 -3.77 -23.73 8.07
N LYS A 66 -3.19 -22.59 7.67
CA LYS A 66 -2.80 -22.32 6.28
C LYS A 66 -1.32 -21.96 6.08
N GLN A 67 -0.50 -21.94 7.14
CA GLN A 67 0.92 -21.67 7.07
C GLN A 67 1.73 -22.61 7.98
N THR A 68 2.79 -23.18 7.41
CA THR A 68 3.81 -23.89 8.17
C THR A 68 4.60 -22.91 9.06
N ALA A 69 5.30 -23.45 10.07
CA ALA A 69 6.15 -22.64 10.94
C ALA A 69 7.27 -21.92 10.15
N GLY A 70 7.81 -22.55 9.10
CA GLY A 70 8.85 -21.96 8.25
C GLY A 70 8.33 -20.82 7.37
N GLU A 71 7.17 -20.99 6.74
CA GLU A 71 6.54 -19.93 5.93
C GLU A 71 6.22 -18.70 6.78
N TRP A 72 5.67 -18.93 7.99
CA TRP A 72 5.42 -17.85 8.94
C TRP A 72 6.72 -17.12 9.33
N ALA A 73 7.78 -17.86 9.67
CA ALA A 73 9.06 -17.25 10.06
C ALA A 73 9.65 -16.38 8.94
N ALA A 74 9.53 -16.84 7.68
CA ALA A 74 9.98 -16.07 6.52
C ALA A 74 9.13 -14.80 6.31
N GLU A 75 7.80 -14.87 6.45
CA GLU A 75 6.92 -13.70 6.34
C GLU A 75 7.20 -12.67 7.45
N ALA A 76 7.32 -13.14 8.69
CA ALA A 76 7.64 -12.28 9.84
C ALA A 76 8.98 -11.56 9.65
N ALA A 77 10.04 -12.29 9.25
CA ALA A 77 11.35 -11.71 8.97
C ALA A 77 11.31 -10.70 7.80
N SER A 78 10.58 -11.02 6.72
CA SER A 78 10.39 -10.09 5.61
C SER A 78 9.66 -8.82 6.03
N TRP A 79 8.69 -8.92 6.93
CA TRP A 79 7.97 -7.76 7.46
C TRP A 79 8.84 -6.90 8.37
N GLU A 80 9.60 -7.52 9.27
CA GLU A 80 10.54 -6.79 10.14
C GLU A 80 11.60 -6.04 9.32
N ALA A 81 12.17 -6.69 8.30
CA ALA A 81 13.11 -6.05 7.39
C ALA A 81 12.49 -4.85 6.66
N PHE A 82 11.25 -5.00 6.18
CA PHE A 82 10.50 -3.92 5.53
C PHE A 82 10.23 -2.74 6.49
N VAL A 83 9.88 -3.00 7.75
CA VAL A 83 9.68 -1.94 8.75
C VAL A 83 10.99 -1.17 9.00
N VAL A 84 12.13 -1.87 9.09
CA VAL A 84 13.44 -1.23 9.26
C VAL A 84 13.81 -0.38 8.05
N GLU A 85 13.49 -0.85 6.84
CA GLU A 85 13.68 -0.12 5.59
C GLU A 85 12.86 1.18 5.58
N VAL A 86 11.56 1.11 5.92
CA VAL A 86 10.67 2.28 5.94
C VAL A 86 11.11 3.32 6.98
N ASN A 87 11.57 2.89 8.16
CA ASN A 87 12.05 3.82 9.17
C ASN A 87 13.34 4.56 8.78
N ARG A 88 13.99 4.16 7.68
CA ARG A 88 15.23 4.76 7.16
C ARG A 88 15.02 5.47 5.82
N SER A 89 13.84 5.39 5.24
CA SER A 89 13.55 6.02 3.95
C SER A 89 13.14 7.47 4.11
N GLU A 90 13.28 8.21 3.01
CA GLU A 90 12.80 9.57 2.90
C GLU A 90 11.33 9.58 2.45
N ARG A 91 10.62 10.65 2.79
CA ARG A 91 9.21 10.83 2.39
C ARG A 91 8.99 10.67 0.88
N SER A 92 9.88 11.20 0.05
CA SER A 92 9.80 11.11 -1.42
C SER A 92 9.88 9.67 -1.92
N VAL A 93 10.76 8.86 -1.32
CA VAL A 93 10.88 7.42 -1.58
C VAL A 93 9.61 6.71 -1.13
N ASP A 94 9.08 7.05 0.04
CA ASP A 94 7.88 6.38 0.56
C ASP A 94 6.65 6.59 -0.31
N ILE A 95 6.44 7.82 -0.78
CA ILE A 95 5.35 8.16 -1.69
C ILE A 95 5.52 7.41 -3.02
N THR A 96 6.75 7.34 -3.54
CA THR A 96 7.06 6.67 -4.82
C THR A 96 6.82 5.15 -4.73
N GLU A 97 7.31 4.52 -3.66
CA GLU A 97 7.12 3.08 -3.42
C GLU A 97 5.64 2.74 -3.14
N ALA A 98 4.93 3.58 -2.38
CA ALA A 98 3.49 3.42 -2.19
C ALA A 98 2.74 3.50 -3.53
N ALA A 99 3.10 4.41 -4.42
CA ALA A 99 2.51 4.49 -5.74
C ALA A 99 2.79 3.25 -6.60
N GLU A 100 3.99 2.67 -6.48
CA GLU A 100 4.35 1.43 -7.15
C GLU A 100 3.54 0.23 -6.61
N PHE A 101 3.29 0.17 -5.31
CA PHE A 101 2.41 -0.86 -4.74
C PHE A 101 0.98 -0.76 -5.27
N LEU A 102 0.45 0.44 -5.50
CA LEU A 102 -0.85 0.63 -6.15
C LEU A 102 -0.85 0.12 -7.60
N ARG A 103 0.25 0.29 -8.35
CA ARG A 103 0.38 -0.32 -9.69
C ARG A 103 0.40 -1.84 -9.62
N ARG A 104 1.05 -2.43 -8.62
CA ARG A 104 1.04 -3.87 -8.41
C ARG A 104 -0.35 -4.40 -8.07
N VAL A 105 -1.18 -3.63 -7.37
CA VAL A 105 -2.60 -3.95 -7.21
C VAL A 105 -3.30 -3.99 -8.57
N ALA A 106 -3.08 -2.99 -9.42
CA ALA A 106 -3.65 -2.97 -10.77
C ALA A 106 -3.23 -4.20 -11.60
N MET A 107 -1.94 -4.58 -11.56
CA MET A 107 -1.44 -5.80 -12.22
C MET A 107 -2.03 -7.09 -11.61
N ALA A 108 -2.27 -7.13 -10.30
CA ALA A 108 -2.93 -8.25 -9.65
C ALA A 108 -4.40 -8.38 -10.11
N LEU A 109 -5.10 -7.25 -10.28
CA LEU A 109 -6.48 -7.22 -10.77
C LEU A 109 -6.61 -7.65 -12.23
N GLU A 110 -5.66 -7.23 -13.07
CA GLU A 110 -5.60 -7.66 -14.46
C GLU A 110 -5.44 -9.18 -14.58
N ARG A 111 -4.57 -9.79 -13.75
CA ARG A 111 -4.36 -11.25 -13.70
C ARG A 111 -5.61 -12.04 -13.29
N VAL A 112 -6.55 -11.43 -12.57
CA VAL A 112 -7.82 -12.05 -12.16
C VAL A 112 -9.02 -11.52 -12.96
N GLU A 113 -8.76 -10.90 -14.12
CA GLU A 113 -9.78 -10.40 -15.06
C GLU A 113 -10.71 -9.31 -14.50
N ARG A 114 -10.32 -8.64 -13.40
CA ARG A 114 -11.03 -7.47 -12.84
C ARG A 114 -10.60 -6.17 -13.54
N VAL A 115 -10.60 -6.19 -14.87
CA VAL A 115 -10.07 -5.12 -15.74
C VAL A 115 -10.73 -3.75 -15.47
N LYS A 116 -12.03 -3.74 -15.13
CA LYS A 116 -12.78 -2.50 -14.83
C LYS A 116 -12.23 -1.70 -13.65
N GLU A 117 -11.46 -2.34 -12.76
CA GLU A 117 -10.88 -1.69 -11.59
C GLU A 117 -9.43 -1.26 -11.82
N VAL A 118 -8.75 -1.77 -12.86
CA VAL A 118 -7.34 -1.48 -13.16
C VAL A 118 -7.10 0.02 -13.31
N GLU A 119 -7.95 0.70 -14.09
CA GLU A 119 -7.84 2.16 -14.33
C GLU A 119 -7.94 2.97 -13.04
N LYS A 120 -8.80 2.56 -12.09
CA LYS A 120 -8.93 3.22 -10.77
C LYS A 120 -7.60 3.16 -10.00
N TRP A 121 -6.98 1.98 -9.93
CA TRP A 121 -5.74 1.79 -9.16
C TRP A 121 -4.54 2.46 -9.82
N LEU A 122 -4.49 2.50 -11.16
CA LEU A 122 -3.49 3.30 -11.88
C LEU A 122 -3.69 4.80 -11.67
N GLY A 123 -4.93 5.28 -11.63
CA GLY A 123 -5.27 6.67 -11.30
C GLY A 123 -4.80 7.05 -9.89
N LEU A 124 -5.11 6.24 -8.88
CA LEU A 124 -4.66 6.45 -7.49
C LEU A 124 -3.13 6.46 -7.37
N SER A 125 -2.44 5.61 -8.14
CA SER A 125 -0.97 5.63 -8.22
C SER A 125 -0.44 6.95 -8.79
N ALA A 126 -1.05 7.45 -9.88
CA ALA A 126 -0.67 8.71 -10.49
C ALA A 126 -0.95 9.91 -9.59
N ASP A 127 -2.10 9.94 -8.92
CA ASP A 127 -2.47 10.99 -7.97
C ASP A 127 -1.47 11.04 -6.82
N LEU A 128 -1.06 9.88 -6.30
CA LEU A 128 -0.08 9.81 -5.22
C LEU A 128 1.29 10.41 -5.62
N LEU A 129 1.72 10.20 -6.86
CA LEU A 129 2.96 10.78 -7.39
C LEU A 129 2.87 12.29 -7.63
N GLN A 130 1.68 12.86 -7.77
CA GLN A 130 1.55 14.32 -7.82
C GLN A 130 1.91 14.95 -6.46
N TYR A 131 1.73 14.25 -5.33
CA TYR A 131 2.09 14.75 -4.01
C TYR A 131 3.61 14.77 -3.74
N SER A 132 4.40 13.90 -4.38
CA SER A 132 5.86 13.95 -4.26
C SER A 132 6.44 15.18 -4.97
N GLY A 133 5.90 15.56 -6.13
CA GLY A 133 6.34 16.72 -6.90
C GLY A 133 6.08 18.08 -6.25
N VAL A 134 5.15 18.18 -5.30
CA VAL A 134 4.80 19.43 -4.60
C VAL A 134 5.69 19.68 -3.37
N GLY A 135 6.31 18.64 -2.80
CA GLY A 135 7.11 18.72 -1.57
C GLY A 135 8.55 19.22 -1.76
N ASP A 136 9.16 18.98 -2.92
CA ASP A 136 10.58 19.32 -3.17
C ASP A 136 10.82 20.79 -3.57
N VAL A 137 9.76 21.62 -3.63
CA VAL A 137 9.86 23.03 -4.04
C VAL A 137 9.96 24.01 -2.85
N GLN A 138 9.95 23.54 -1.60
CA GLN A 138 10.16 24.40 -0.42
C GLN A 138 11.63 24.49 0.01
N GLY A 139 12.47 25.04 -0.88
CA GLY A 139 13.84 25.44 -0.59
C GLY A 139 14.35 26.66 -1.37
N GLY A 140 13.50 27.27 -2.20
CA GLY A 140 13.86 28.44 -3.03
C GLY A 140 13.23 29.71 -2.49
N GLY A 141 14.06 30.59 -1.93
CA GLY A 141 13.65 31.81 -1.23
C GLY A 141 12.64 32.68 -1.98
N ARG A 142 11.58 33.06 -1.27
CA ARG A 142 10.78 34.24 -1.58
C ARG A 142 10.94 35.25 -0.45
N THR A 143 11.99 36.05 -0.53
CA THR A 143 12.03 37.34 0.14
C THR A 143 10.99 38.22 -0.54
N PRO A 144 9.98 38.78 0.16
CA PRO A 144 9.08 39.74 -0.45
C PRO A 144 9.84 41.06 -0.72
N PRO A 145 9.60 41.75 -1.85
CA PRO A 145 10.11 43.10 -2.00
C PRO A 145 9.38 43.99 -1.00
N ARG A 146 10.11 44.51 -0.02
CA ARG A 146 9.65 45.60 0.83
C ARG A 146 9.64 46.86 -0.04
N GLY A 147 8.48 47.20 -0.58
CA GLY A 147 8.19 48.54 -1.05
C GLY A 147 7.87 49.44 0.15
N GLY A 148 8.52 50.60 0.20
CA GLY A 148 8.38 51.63 1.22
C GLY A 148 9.54 52.61 1.15
#